data_AF-A0A0C1F296-F1
#
_entry.id   AF-A0A0C1F296-F1
#
_cell.length_a   1.000
_cell.length_b   1.000
_cell.length_c   1.000
_cell.angle_alpha   90.00
_cell.angle_beta   90.00
_cell.angle_gamma   90.00
#
_symmetry.space_group_name_H-M   'P 1'
#
loop_
_entity.id
_entity.type
_entity.pdbx_description
1 polymer ?
#
loop_
_entity_poly.entity_id
_entity_poly.type
_entity_poly.pdbx_seq_one_letter_code
_entity_poly.pdbx_strand_id
1 'polypeptide(L)'
;MKKILVTFSLLFIFAANAQIIDFLKDKVKEKATSVVGEKLIGNLTTEAITTNFKDCNKTDVKNADFGKNEKYTNLCSTQFSQSSGYALKPGYYTLNLKSFCLKAGTHAPSKGDGYLYAPVKGPKKEIINSLVKNWYLHQEIPQQTVQALVWGVIAKSSFKNMSPDLQLAAATLLTKSELFQLSKMGLDFVPDNLMSKAKSNLPQPVQVALDAENKIRNFFSSSSSNYADLERLAMLGGVNPQTSEISYGTWGLHPKGYYVSYQPHGYREMTVKIYVPNTITNTTFIPSDDVAVPANTGSQRLMVSDVLNCK
;
A
#
# COMPACT_ATOMS: atom_id res chain seq x y z
N MET A 1 35.37 8.37 92.73
CA MET A 1 36.15 7.69 91.65
C MET A 1 35.21 6.75 90.90
N LYS A 2 35.18 6.84 89.56
CA LYS A 2 34.53 5.95 88.56
C LYS A 2 32.99 5.93 88.59
N LYS A 3 32.21 5.96 87.50
CA LYS A 3 32.32 6.06 86.02
C LYS A 3 30.86 6.36 85.55
N ILE A 4 30.58 7.33 84.65
CA ILE A 4 30.37 7.18 83.19
C ILE A 4 29.26 6.14 82.87
N LEU A 5 28.25 6.31 82.02
CA LEU A 5 27.70 7.38 81.17
C LEU A 5 26.44 6.75 80.55
N VAL A 6 25.41 7.57 80.38
CA VAL A 6 24.16 7.42 79.60
C VAL A 6 24.11 6.27 78.58
N THR A 7 23.13 5.39 78.79
CA THR A 7 22.55 4.49 77.80
C THR A 7 21.63 5.26 76.85
N PHE A 8 21.77 5.03 75.54
CA PHE A 8 20.73 4.62 74.58
C PHE A 8 20.94 5.23 73.19
N SER A 9 21.46 4.38 72.30
CA SER A 9 21.18 4.25 70.86
C SER A 9 20.72 5.47 70.07
N LEU A 10 21.63 6.01 69.25
CA LEU A 10 21.28 6.54 67.93
C LEU A 10 21.87 5.60 66.87
N LEU A 11 21.04 4.71 66.34
CA LEU A 11 21.33 3.91 65.15
C LEU A 11 20.10 4.00 64.25
N PHE A 12 19.97 5.12 63.54
CA PHE A 12 19.08 5.21 62.38
C PHE A 12 19.76 4.47 61.24
N ILE A 13 19.40 3.20 61.09
CA ILE A 13 19.75 2.36 59.96
C ILE A 13 18.93 2.86 58.76
N PHE A 14 19.62 3.39 57.75
CA PHE A 14 19.07 3.58 56.41
C PHE A 14 18.82 2.21 55.77
N ALA A 15 17.58 1.73 55.82
CA ALA A 15 17.14 0.55 55.07
C ALA A 15 15.71 0.75 54.54
N ALA A 16 15.52 1.71 53.62
CA ALA A 16 14.24 1.88 52.91
C ALA A 16 14.38 2.21 51.41
N ASN A 17 15.61 2.29 50.87
CA ASN A 17 15.83 2.79 49.51
C ASN A 17 15.79 1.71 48.41
N ALA A 18 15.83 0.42 48.72
CA ALA A 18 15.83 -0.62 47.67
C ALA A 18 14.41 -0.86 47.09
N GLN A 19 13.40 -1.00 47.94
CA GLN A 19 12.03 -1.34 47.52
C GLN A 19 11.32 -0.22 46.75
N ILE A 20 11.56 1.04 47.11
CA ILE A 20 10.98 2.20 46.42
C ILE A 20 11.64 2.39 45.05
N ILE A 21 12.96 2.19 44.95
CA ILE A 21 13.71 2.31 43.69
C ILE A 21 13.31 1.19 42.73
N ASP A 22 13.15 -0.04 43.19
CA ASP A 22 12.74 -1.16 42.34
C ASP A 22 11.28 -1.02 41.88
N PHE A 23 10.37 -0.59 42.75
CA PHE A 23 8.99 -0.29 42.34
C PHE A 23 8.88 0.83 41.30
N LEU A 24 9.69 1.88 41.43
CA LEU A 24 9.75 2.95 40.44
C LEU A 24 10.37 2.49 39.12
N LYS A 25 11.43 1.65 39.16
CA LYS A 25 12.00 1.03 37.97
C LYS A 25 11.00 0.13 37.27
N ASP A 26 10.24 -0.66 38.00
CA ASP A 26 9.23 -1.56 37.45
C ASP A 26 8.09 -0.77 36.80
N LYS A 27 7.59 0.29 37.43
CA LYS A 27 6.58 1.18 36.83
C LYS A 27 7.11 1.94 35.60
N VAL A 28 8.36 2.39 35.64
CA VAL A 28 9.00 3.06 34.49
C VAL A 28 9.20 2.07 33.35
N LYS A 29 9.63 0.84 33.65
CA LYS A 29 9.77 -0.25 32.68
C LYS A 29 8.43 -0.63 32.08
N GLU A 30 7.39 -0.79 32.90
CA GLU A 30 6.03 -1.10 32.47
C GLU A 30 5.48 0.01 31.55
N LYS A 31 5.59 1.28 31.96
CA LYS A 31 5.16 2.43 31.15
C LYS A 31 5.98 2.58 29.87
N ALA A 32 7.29 2.32 29.91
CA ALA A 32 8.12 2.31 28.72
C ALA A 32 7.71 1.18 27.77
N THR A 33 7.44 -0.03 28.30
CA THR A 33 6.96 -1.16 27.49
C THR A 33 5.56 -0.93 26.94
N SER A 34 4.67 -0.25 27.67
CA SER A 34 3.33 0.07 27.18
C SER A 34 3.38 1.12 26.07
N VAL A 35 4.18 2.18 26.22
CA VAL A 35 4.37 3.22 25.18
C VAL A 35 5.06 2.65 23.93
N VAL A 36 6.08 1.80 24.10
CA VAL A 36 6.70 1.10 22.98
C VAL A 36 5.69 0.17 22.29
N GLY A 37 4.90 -0.57 23.06
CA GLY A 37 3.83 -1.42 22.54
C GLY A 37 2.76 -0.65 21.77
N GLU A 38 2.29 0.49 22.30
CA GLU A 38 1.31 1.36 21.64
C GLU A 38 1.84 1.97 20.35
N LYS A 39 3.08 2.45 20.35
CA LYS A 39 3.74 2.98 19.14
C LYS A 39 3.90 1.89 18.07
N LEU A 40 4.28 0.67 18.47
CA LEU A 40 4.39 -0.46 17.56
C LEU A 40 3.02 -0.88 17.00
N ILE A 41 1.97 -0.89 17.83
CA ILE A 41 0.60 -1.14 17.38
C ILE A 41 0.18 -0.06 16.37
N GLY A 42 0.41 1.22 16.67
CA GLY A 42 0.09 2.31 15.75
C GLY A 42 0.83 2.20 14.41
N ASN A 43 2.12 1.86 14.44
CA ASN A 43 2.89 1.63 13.22
C ASN A 43 2.41 0.40 12.44
N LEU A 44 1.98 -0.65 13.14
CA LEU A 44 1.44 -1.87 12.54
C LEU A 44 0.11 -1.58 11.84
N THR A 45 -0.81 -0.89 12.51
CA THR A 45 -2.17 -0.62 12.03
C THR A 45 -2.27 0.52 11.02
N THR A 46 -1.25 1.37 10.92
CA THR A 46 -1.19 2.42 9.89
C THR A 46 -1.00 1.81 8.50
N GLU A 47 -1.97 1.99 7.59
CA GLU A 47 -1.80 1.53 6.20
C GLU A 47 -0.70 2.31 5.47
N ALA A 48 0.13 1.62 4.69
CA ALA A 48 1.18 2.25 3.88
C ALA A 48 0.61 3.15 2.77
N ILE A 49 -0.50 2.73 2.17
CA ILE A 49 -1.32 3.46 1.21
C ILE A 49 -2.72 3.57 1.77
N THR A 50 -3.28 4.79 1.80
CA THR A 50 -4.60 5.06 2.35
C THR A 50 -5.67 5.36 1.29
N THR A 51 -5.29 5.39 0.01
CA THR A 51 -6.23 5.56 -1.12
C THR A 51 -7.35 4.54 -1.08
N ASN A 52 -8.61 4.99 -1.10
CA ASN A 52 -9.79 4.13 -1.02
C ASN A 52 -10.99 4.79 -1.72
N PHE A 53 -12.13 4.10 -1.78
CA PHE A 53 -13.27 4.52 -2.60
C PHE A 53 -13.90 5.84 -2.14
N LYS A 54 -13.71 6.25 -0.88
CA LYS A 54 -14.14 7.56 -0.38
C LYS A 54 -13.36 8.72 -0.99
N ASP A 55 -12.18 8.43 -1.57
CA ASP A 55 -11.32 9.41 -2.23
C ASP A 55 -11.71 9.64 -3.71
N CYS A 56 -12.67 8.87 -4.23
CA CYS A 56 -13.16 8.98 -5.60
C CYS A 56 -14.25 10.05 -5.74
N ASN A 57 -14.38 10.65 -6.92
CA ASN A 57 -15.59 11.40 -7.30
C ASN A 57 -16.69 10.39 -7.65
N LYS A 58 -17.74 10.33 -6.81
CA LYS A 58 -18.87 9.41 -6.94
C LYS A 58 -20.13 10.07 -7.51
N THR A 59 -20.12 11.39 -7.70
CA THR A 59 -21.27 12.16 -8.21
C THR A 59 -21.28 12.20 -9.73
N ASP A 60 -20.11 12.48 -10.32
CA ASP A 60 -19.97 12.69 -11.76
C ASP A 60 -19.53 11.39 -12.45
N VAL A 61 -20.42 10.40 -12.42
CA VAL A 61 -20.20 9.08 -13.03
C VAL A 61 -21.08 8.88 -14.25
N LYS A 62 -20.60 8.08 -15.21
CA LYS A 62 -21.40 7.62 -16.35
C LYS A 62 -21.50 6.09 -16.34
N ASN A 63 -22.61 5.57 -16.86
CA ASN A 63 -22.82 4.13 -16.96
C ASN A 63 -21.75 3.46 -17.83
N ALA A 64 -21.61 2.13 -17.69
CA ALA A 64 -20.60 1.37 -18.42
C ALA A 64 -20.73 1.47 -19.95
N ASP A 65 -21.96 1.62 -20.45
CA ASP A 65 -22.27 1.69 -21.88
C ASP A 65 -22.07 3.08 -22.52
N PHE A 66 -21.72 4.12 -21.74
CA PHE A 66 -21.64 5.51 -22.20
C PHE A 66 -20.87 5.69 -23.52
N GLY A 67 -19.73 5.00 -23.67
CA GLY A 67 -18.89 5.08 -24.87
C GLY A 67 -18.93 3.81 -25.74
N LYS A 68 -19.99 2.98 -25.67
CA LYS A 68 -20.00 1.65 -26.31
C LYS A 68 -19.88 1.68 -27.84
N ASN A 69 -20.51 2.66 -28.50
CA ASN A 69 -20.60 2.75 -29.97
C ASN A 69 -19.62 3.76 -30.57
N GLU A 70 -18.69 4.26 -29.76
CA GLU A 70 -17.79 5.33 -30.15
C GLU A 70 -16.54 4.78 -30.84
N LYS A 71 -15.94 5.61 -31.70
CA LYS A 71 -14.68 5.25 -32.35
C LYS A 71 -13.50 5.63 -31.45
N TYR A 72 -12.80 4.62 -30.95
CA TYR A 72 -11.64 4.81 -30.08
C TYR A 72 -10.35 4.97 -30.87
N THR A 73 -9.57 6.00 -30.51
CA THR A 73 -8.16 6.10 -30.88
C THR A 73 -7.34 5.24 -29.92
N ASN A 74 -6.58 4.27 -30.45
CA ASN A 74 -5.70 3.46 -29.62
C ASN A 74 -4.39 4.23 -29.35
N LEU A 75 -4.03 4.41 -28.08
CA LEU A 75 -2.80 5.12 -27.68
C LEU A 75 -1.54 4.25 -27.71
N CYS A 76 -1.65 2.96 -28.05
CA CYS A 76 -0.53 2.02 -28.13
C CYS A 76 0.63 2.47 -29.03
N SER A 77 0.34 3.20 -30.12
CA SER A 77 1.34 3.72 -31.06
C SER A 77 1.63 5.21 -30.85
N THR A 78 1.11 5.81 -29.77
CA THR A 78 1.28 7.23 -29.48
C THR A 78 2.52 7.44 -28.63
N GLN A 79 3.28 8.50 -28.94
CA GLN A 79 4.44 8.88 -28.13
C GLN A 79 4.02 9.19 -26.69
N PHE A 80 4.60 8.46 -25.75
CA PHE A 80 4.45 8.70 -24.32
C PHE A 80 5.71 9.40 -23.77
N SER A 81 5.51 10.25 -22.75
CA SER A 81 6.57 10.86 -21.96
C SER A 81 6.19 10.79 -20.48
N GLN A 82 7.08 10.30 -19.61
CA GLN A 82 6.79 10.20 -18.17
C GLN A 82 6.56 11.56 -17.49
N SER A 83 7.07 12.65 -18.07
CA SER A 83 6.91 14.01 -17.51
C SER A 83 5.61 14.68 -17.95
N SER A 84 5.14 14.43 -19.17
CA SER A 84 3.98 15.11 -19.75
C SER A 84 2.77 14.20 -20.00
N GLY A 85 2.96 12.89 -19.94
CA GLY A 85 1.96 11.87 -20.28
C GLY A 85 1.60 11.84 -21.76
N TYR A 86 0.48 11.18 -22.05
CA TYR A 86 -0.20 11.28 -23.34
C TYR A 86 -0.89 12.65 -23.45
N ALA A 87 -0.61 13.38 -24.52
CA ALA A 87 -1.33 14.60 -24.86
C ALA A 87 -2.64 14.25 -25.58
N LEU A 88 -3.78 14.65 -25.01
CA LEU A 88 -5.10 14.30 -25.51
C LEU A 88 -5.86 15.56 -25.93
N LYS A 89 -6.58 15.43 -27.04
CA LYS A 89 -7.58 16.39 -27.56
C LYS A 89 -8.99 15.81 -27.40
N PRO A 90 -10.07 16.55 -27.66
CA PRO A 90 -11.41 15.98 -27.65
C PRO A 90 -11.52 14.66 -28.43
N GLY A 91 -12.19 13.67 -27.85
CA GLY A 91 -12.35 12.35 -28.46
C GLY A 91 -12.31 11.18 -27.47
N TYR A 92 -12.44 9.97 -28.00
CA TYR A 92 -12.40 8.72 -27.27
C TYR A 92 -11.07 8.00 -27.50
N TYR A 93 -10.46 7.52 -26.42
CA TYR A 93 -9.15 6.86 -26.44
C TYR A 93 -9.18 5.55 -25.66
N THR A 94 -8.35 4.61 -26.06
CA THR A 94 -8.18 3.34 -25.36
C THR A 94 -6.72 2.93 -25.32
N LEU A 95 -6.33 2.26 -24.25
CA LEU A 95 -5.01 1.65 -24.10
C LEU A 95 -5.06 0.49 -23.12
N ASN A 96 -4.18 -0.48 -23.32
CA ASN A 96 -3.95 -1.58 -22.41
C ASN A 96 -2.65 -1.33 -21.66
N LEU A 97 -2.69 -1.43 -20.34
CA LEU A 97 -1.58 -1.09 -19.45
C LEU A 97 -1.33 -2.23 -18.46
N LYS A 98 -0.11 -2.25 -17.91
CA LYS A 98 0.21 -3.09 -16.74
C LYS A 98 -0.22 -2.36 -15.46
N SER A 99 -0.52 -3.13 -14.42
CA SER A 99 -1.00 -2.62 -13.14
C SER A 99 -0.44 -3.39 -11.95
N PHE A 100 -0.54 -2.79 -10.76
CA PHE A 100 0.01 -3.31 -9.51
C PHE A 100 -1.00 -3.26 -8.36
N CYS A 101 -1.09 -4.34 -7.58
CA CYS A 101 -1.89 -4.39 -6.36
C CYS A 101 -1.32 -3.46 -5.28
N LEU A 102 -2.16 -2.60 -4.73
CA LEU A 102 -1.82 -1.69 -3.62
C LEU A 102 -2.40 -2.13 -2.27
N LYS A 103 -2.92 -3.35 -2.15
CA LYS A 103 -3.45 -3.87 -0.88
C LYS A 103 -3.11 -5.36 -0.71
N ALA A 104 -2.82 -5.76 0.52
CA ALA A 104 -2.70 -7.18 0.89
C ALA A 104 -4.02 -7.65 1.52
N GLY A 105 -4.30 -8.95 1.41
CA GLY A 105 -5.50 -9.55 2.03
C GLY A 105 -6.80 -9.15 1.36
N THR A 106 -6.79 -8.98 0.03
CA THR A 106 -8.01 -8.75 -0.77
C THR A 106 -8.04 -9.64 -2.00
N HIS A 107 -9.22 -9.83 -2.58
CA HIS A 107 -9.43 -10.61 -3.79
C HIS A 107 -8.88 -9.88 -5.02
N ALA A 108 -8.36 -10.65 -5.99
CA ALA A 108 -8.06 -10.10 -7.31
C ALA A 108 -9.32 -9.47 -7.94
N PRO A 109 -9.17 -8.47 -8.83
CA PRO A 109 -10.29 -7.84 -9.51
C PRO A 109 -11.19 -8.87 -10.20
N SER A 110 -12.50 -8.76 -9.99
CA SER A 110 -13.51 -9.60 -10.64
C SER A 110 -14.28 -8.81 -11.70
N LYS A 111 -14.95 -9.50 -12.63
CA LYS A 111 -15.77 -8.87 -13.69
C LYS A 111 -16.95 -8.06 -13.16
N GLY A 112 -17.32 -8.21 -11.89
CA GLY A 112 -18.42 -7.44 -11.26
C GLY A 112 -17.96 -6.15 -10.59
N ASP A 113 -16.65 -5.96 -10.40
CA ASP A 113 -16.12 -4.84 -9.64
C ASP A 113 -16.02 -3.58 -10.51
N GLY A 114 -16.76 -2.53 -10.14
CA GLY A 114 -16.58 -1.22 -10.72
C GLY A 114 -15.46 -0.43 -10.06
N TYR A 115 -14.71 0.32 -10.88
CA TYR A 115 -13.52 1.04 -10.47
C TYR A 115 -13.62 2.53 -10.81
N LEU A 116 -13.21 3.41 -9.89
CA LEU A 116 -13.07 4.84 -10.13
C LEU A 116 -11.64 5.31 -9.89
N TYR A 117 -11.31 6.46 -10.48
CA TYR A 117 -10.08 7.17 -10.19
C TYR A 117 -10.03 7.60 -8.72
N ALA A 118 -8.87 7.44 -8.11
CA ALA A 118 -8.47 8.18 -6.92
C ALA A 118 -6.97 8.52 -6.97
N PRO A 119 -6.54 9.61 -6.31
CA PRO A 119 -5.12 9.91 -6.17
C PRO A 119 -4.43 8.93 -5.20
N VAL A 120 -3.12 8.73 -5.39
CA VAL A 120 -2.29 7.97 -4.44
C VAL A 120 -2.11 8.77 -3.14
N LYS A 121 -2.51 8.18 -2.01
CA LYS A 121 -2.46 8.75 -0.66
C LYS A 121 -1.82 7.74 0.29
N GLY A 122 -1.25 8.26 1.38
CA GLY A 122 -0.69 7.45 2.46
C GLY A 122 0.78 7.75 2.72
N PRO A 123 1.33 7.27 3.84
CA PRO A 123 2.68 7.59 4.28
C PRO A 123 3.80 7.01 3.41
N LYS A 124 3.50 6.03 2.54
CA LYS A 124 4.47 5.38 1.65
C LYS A 124 4.21 5.63 0.17
N LYS A 125 3.38 6.63 -0.15
CA LYS A 125 2.98 6.92 -1.54
C LYS A 125 4.19 7.24 -2.43
N GLU A 126 5.20 7.94 -1.91
CA GLU A 126 6.37 8.36 -2.68
C GLU A 126 7.18 7.15 -3.15
N ILE A 127 7.51 6.24 -2.21
CA ILE A 127 8.26 5.02 -2.53
C ILE A 127 7.49 4.15 -3.53
N ILE A 128 6.19 3.95 -3.31
CA ILE A 128 5.35 3.13 -4.21
C ILE A 128 5.23 3.78 -5.59
N ASN A 129 5.05 5.10 -5.65
CA ASN A 129 5.01 5.84 -6.91
C ASN A 129 6.31 5.68 -7.69
N SER A 130 7.46 5.85 -7.03
CA SER A 130 8.77 5.69 -7.68
C SER A 130 8.99 4.28 -8.19
N LEU A 131 8.65 3.24 -7.42
CA LEU A 131 8.75 1.84 -7.87
C LEU A 131 7.98 1.59 -9.17
N VAL A 132 6.73 2.04 -9.24
CA VAL A 132 5.84 1.79 -10.40
C VAL A 132 6.17 2.71 -11.57
N LYS A 133 6.43 4.00 -11.32
CA LYS A 133 6.69 4.99 -12.36
C LYS A 133 8.04 4.75 -13.03
N ASN A 134 9.10 4.50 -12.25
CA ASN A 134 10.44 4.31 -12.80
C ASN A 134 10.57 2.97 -13.54
N TRP A 135 9.73 1.98 -13.24
CA TRP A 135 9.71 0.70 -13.94
C TRP A 135 9.49 0.84 -15.46
N TYR A 136 8.83 1.92 -15.91
CA TYR A 136 8.68 2.22 -17.33
C TYR A 136 10.01 2.22 -18.11
N LEU A 137 11.08 2.74 -17.50
CA LEU A 137 12.43 2.79 -18.09
C LEU A 137 13.26 1.54 -17.78
N HIS A 138 12.75 0.64 -16.93
CA HIS A 138 13.48 -0.49 -16.38
C HIS A 138 12.72 -1.81 -16.58
N GLN A 139 12.23 -2.05 -17.79
CA GLN A 139 11.41 -3.23 -18.13
C GLN A 139 12.21 -4.53 -18.18
N GLU A 140 13.54 -4.47 -18.06
CA GLU A 140 14.38 -5.63 -17.74
C GLU A 140 14.04 -6.23 -16.38
N ILE A 141 13.48 -5.44 -15.46
CA ILE A 141 12.97 -5.91 -14.17
C ILE A 141 11.58 -6.53 -14.39
N PRO A 142 11.35 -7.79 -14.03
CA PRO A 142 10.03 -8.40 -14.17
C PRO A 142 8.96 -7.68 -13.33
N GLN A 143 7.74 -7.58 -13.86
CA GLN A 143 6.58 -7.00 -13.15
C GLN A 143 6.38 -7.64 -11.76
N GLN A 144 6.58 -8.96 -11.65
CA GLN A 144 6.48 -9.70 -10.40
C GLN A 144 7.46 -9.20 -9.34
N THR A 145 8.68 -8.85 -9.74
CA THR A 145 9.71 -8.30 -8.85
C THR A 145 9.26 -6.95 -8.30
N VAL A 146 8.70 -6.08 -9.15
CA VAL A 146 8.15 -4.78 -8.72
C VAL A 146 6.93 -4.97 -7.81
N GLN A 147 6.03 -5.91 -8.13
CA GLN A 147 4.87 -6.24 -7.29
C GLN A 147 5.31 -6.77 -5.90
N ALA A 148 6.35 -7.59 -5.85
CA ALA A 148 6.91 -8.09 -4.59
C ALA A 148 7.48 -6.94 -3.74
N LEU A 149 8.19 -5.98 -4.35
CA LEU A 149 8.66 -4.77 -3.66
C LEU A 149 7.50 -3.92 -3.14
N VAL A 150 6.46 -3.70 -3.94
CA VAL A 150 5.25 -2.97 -3.54
C VAL A 150 4.59 -3.64 -2.32
N TRP A 151 4.41 -4.96 -2.35
CA TRP A 151 3.87 -5.69 -1.20
C TRP A 151 4.81 -5.70 0.01
N GLY A 152 6.12 -5.74 -0.19
CA GLY A 152 7.11 -5.56 0.86
C GLY A 152 6.97 -4.23 1.58
N VAL A 153 6.79 -3.14 0.83
CA VAL A 153 6.53 -1.80 1.37
C VAL A 153 5.20 -1.73 2.11
N ILE A 154 4.13 -2.29 1.53
CA ILE A 154 2.79 -2.32 2.17
C ILE A 154 2.84 -3.07 3.50
N ALA A 155 3.47 -4.23 3.51
CA ALA A 155 3.63 -5.07 4.68
C ALA A 155 4.67 -4.53 5.68
N LYS A 156 5.40 -3.45 5.34
CA LYS A 156 6.47 -2.88 6.18
C LYS A 156 7.57 -3.92 6.48
N SER A 157 7.87 -4.72 5.46
CA SER A 157 8.89 -5.78 5.53
C SER A 157 10.28 -5.19 5.60
N SER A 158 11.18 -5.86 6.29
CA SER A 158 12.56 -5.41 6.42
C SER A 158 13.32 -5.52 5.11
N PHE A 159 13.86 -4.41 4.62
CA PHE A 159 14.58 -4.38 3.35
C PHE A 159 15.79 -5.31 3.35
N LYS A 160 16.51 -5.41 4.48
CA LYS A 160 17.66 -6.32 4.63
C LYS A 160 17.31 -7.81 4.51
N ASN A 161 16.04 -8.17 4.73
CA ASN A 161 15.57 -9.55 4.62
C ASN A 161 15.17 -9.89 3.18
N MET A 162 14.95 -8.90 2.31
CA MET A 162 14.62 -9.16 0.91
C MET A 162 15.80 -9.83 0.17
N SER A 163 15.49 -10.61 -0.87
CA SER A 163 16.53 -11.26 -1.68
C SER A 163 17.46 -10.24 -2.36
N PRO A 164 18.69 -10.64 -2.73
CA PRO A 164 19.61 -9.77 -3.45
C PRO A 164 19.00 -9.15 -4.71
N ASP A 165 18.21 -9.93 -5.47
CA ASP A 165 17.54 -9.45 -6.69
C ASP A 165 16.51 -8.35 -6.40
N LEU A 166 15.73 -8.49 -5.31
CA LEU A 166 14.78 -7.46 -4.88
C LEU A 166 15.51 -6.21 -4.40
N GLN A 167 16.61 -6.37 -3.66
CA GLN A 167 17.41 -5.23 -3.22
C GLN A 167 18.04 -4.49 -4.40
N LEU A 168 18.53 -5.21 -5.41
CA LEU A 168 19.07 -4.64 -6.64
C LEU A 168 17.98 -3.92 -7.44
N ALA A 169 16.82 -4.55 -7.63
CA ALA A 169 15.69 -3.91 -8.32
C ALA A 169 15.24 -2.63 -7.61
N ALA A 170 15.16 -2.63 -6.28
CA ALA A 170 14.86 -1.43 -5.51
C ALA A 170 15.94 -0.35 -5.69
N ALA A 171 17.22 -0.74 -5.69
CA ALA A 171 18.33 0.19 -5.91
C ALA A 171 18.34 0.84 -7.30
N THR A 172 17.84 0.12 -8.32
CA THR A 172 17.63 0.65 -9.67
C THR A 172 16.45 1.61 -9.73
N LEU A 173 15.34 1.27 -9.07
CA LEU A 173 14.07 2.00 -9.20
C LEU A 173 13.90 3.18 -8.24
N LEU A 174 14.69 3.26 -7.16
CA LEU A 174 14.51 4.25 -6.10
C LEU A 174 15.71 5.19 -5.99
N THR A 175 15.44 6.42 -5.55
CA THR A 175 16.49 7.37 -5.17
C THR A 175 17.19 6.93 -3.88
N LYS A 176 18.39 7.47 -3.64
CA LYS A 176 19.14 7.22 -2.38
C LYS A 176 18.34 7.58 -1.13
N SER A 177 17.55 8.66 -1.18
CA SER A 177 16.69 9.08 -0.07
C SER A 177 15.57 8.06 0.18
N GLU A 178 14.92 7.57 -0.88
CA GLU A 178 13.86 6.58 -0.78
C GLU A 178 14.39 5.21 -0.30
N LEU A 179 15.56 4.78 -0.77
CA LEU A 179 16.23 3.58 -0.27
C LEU A 179 16.54 3.69 1.23
N PHE A 180 16.98 4.86 1.69
CA PHE A 180 17.22 5.10 3.10
C PHE A 180 15.91 5.11 3.93
N GLN A 181 14.81 5.60 3.37
CA GLN A 181 13.50 5.48 4.01
C GLN A 181 13.03 4.01 4.06
N LEU A 182 13.27 3.26 2.99
CA LEU A 182 12.93 1.84 2.88
C LEU A 182 13.71 1.01 3.91
N SER A 183 15.01 1.26 4.08
CA SER A 183 15.86 0.54 5.05
C SER A 183 15.46 0.80 6.52
N LYS A 184 14.78 1.92 6.80
CA LYS A 184 14.28 2.28 8.14
C LYS A 184 12.87 1.80 8.44
N MET A 185 12.14 1.29 7.44
CA MET A 185 10.71 0.97 7.58
C MET A 185 10.43 -0.34 8.32
N GLY A 186 11.37 -1.29 8.25
CA GLY A 186 11.16 -2.69 8.58
C GLY A 186 10.65 -2.94 10.00
N LEU A 187 9.54 -3.67 10.10
CA LEU A 187 9.12 -4.36 11.32
C LEU A 187 9.70 -5.78 11.27
N ASP A 188 10.93 -5.96 11.78
CA ASP A 188 11.66 -7.23 11.68
C ASP A 188 10.91 -8.41 12.31
N PHE A 189 10.30 -8.19 13.49
CA PHE A 189 9.53 -9.19 14.21
C PHE A 189 8.36 -8.53 14.93
N VAL A 190 7.17 -9.10 14.77
CA VAL A 190 5.96 -8.68 15.48
C VAL A 190 5.45 -9.86 16.30
N PRO A 191 5.56 -9.83 17.65
CA PRO A 191 5.08 -10.90 18.51
C PRO A 191 3.57 -11.18 18.35
N ASP A 192 3.16 -12.45 18.50
CA ASP A 192 1.76 -12.87 18.32
C ASP A 192 0.80 -12.19 19.31
N ASN A 193 1.24 -11.95 20.54
CA ASN A 193 0.43 -11.23 21.54
C ASN A 193 0.18 -9.77 21.13
N LEU A 194 1.17 -9.12 20.52
CA LEU A 194 1.06 -7.75 20.01
C LEU A 194 0.16 -7.71 18.78
N MET A 195 0.30 -8.69 17.88
CA MET A 195 -0.58 -8.85 16.73
C MET A 195 -2.04 -9.07 17.15
N SER A 196 -2.27 -9.94 18.14
CA SER A 196 -3.60 -10.21 18.68
C SER A 196 -4.22 -8.96 19.31
N LYS A 197 -3.43 -8.21 20.09
CA LYS A 197 -3.85 -6.92 20.67
C LYS A 197 -4.14 -5.86 19.61
N ALA A 198 -3.35 -5.82 18.53
CA ALA A 198 -3.58 -4.88 17.44
C ALA A 198 -4.90 -5.18 16.71
N LYS A 199 -5.24 -6.45 16.53
CA LYS A 199 -6.47 -6.88 15.81
C LYS A 199 -7.75 -6.79 16.63
N SER A 200 -7.68 -6.96 17.95
CA SER A 200 -8.86 -7.21 18.80
C SER A 200 -9.97 -6.17 18.68
N ASN A 201 -9.63 -4.94 18.31
CA ASN A 201 -10.57 -3.82 18.19
C ASN A 201 -10.75 -3.33 16.74
N LEU A 202 -10.23 -4.06 15.74
CA LEU A 202 -10.28 -3.63 14.35
C LEU A 202 -11.44 -4.30 13.61
N PRO A 203 -12.05 -3.63 12.61
CA PRO A 203 -13.00 -4.28 11.72
C PRO A 203 -12.38 -5.47 10.98
N GLN A 204 -13.20 -6.49 10.68
CA GLN A 204 -12.73 -7.73 10.02
C GLN A 204 -11.90 -7.47 8.75
N PRO A 205 -12.27 -6.57 7.81
CA PRO A 205 -11.44 -6.30 6.63
C PRO A 205 -10.04 -5.80 6.96
N VAL A 206 -9.89 -5.02 8.04
CA VAL A 206 -8.59 -4.51 8.50
C VAL A 206 -7.79 -5.63 9.16
N GLN A 207 -8.43 -6.50 9.94
CA GLN A 207 -7.76 -7.67 10.53
C GLN A 207 -7.18 -8.60 9.45
N VAL A 208 -7.95 -8.88 8.40
CA VAL A 208 -7.53 -9.72 7.27
C VAL A 208 -6.34 -9.10 6.53
N ALA A 209 -6.37 -7.78 6.29
CA ALA A 209 -5.25 -7.07 5.68
C ALA A 209 -3.98 -7.17 6.55
N LEU A 210 -4.09 -6.95 7.87
CA LEU A 210 -2.97 -7.09 8.80
C LEU A 210 -2.40 -8.50 8.85
N ASP A 211 -3.26 -9.52 8.76
CA ASP A 211 -2.85 -10.91 8.67
C ASP A 211 -2.03 -11.20 7.41
N ALA A 212 -2.51 -10.72 6.26
CA ALA A 212 -1.80 -10.85 5.00
C ALA A 212 -0.45 -10.10 5.04
N GLU A 213 -0.42 -8.88 5.57
CA GLU A 213 0.82 -8.12 5.78
C GLU A 213 1.81 -8.88 6.68
N ASN A 214 1.33 -9.52 7.75
CA ASN A 214 2.19 -10.32 8.62
C ASN A 214 2.78 -11.55 7.91
N LYS A 215 1.96 -12.25 7.12
CA LYS A 215 2.41 -13.37 6.30
C LYS A 215 3.47 -12.94 5.29
N ILE A 216 3.28 -11.78 4.64
CA ILE A 216 4.26 -11.21 3.70
C ILE A 216 5.57 -10.86 4.41
N ARG A 217 5.53 -10.23 5.60
CA ARG A 217 6.77 -9.96 6.37
C ARG A 217 7.54 -11.23 6.68
N ASN A 218 6.83 -12.27 7.13
CA ASN A 218 7.43 -13.57 7.44
C ASN A 218 7.99 -14.26 6.20
N PHE A 219 7.33 -14.11 5.05
CA PHE A 219 7.82 -14.62 3.77
C PHE A 219 9.20 -14.05 3.45
N PHE A 220 9.37 -12.73 3.52
CA PHE A 220 10.68 -12.11 3.24
C PHE A 220 11.74 -12.45 4.28
N SER A 221 11.37 -12.77 5.52
CA SER A 221 12.33 -13.25 6.52
C SER A 221 12.68 -14.74 6.39
N SER A 222 11.98 -15.47 5.51
CA SER A 222 12.24 -16.88 5.23
C SER A 222 13.19 -17.07 4.05
N SER A 223 13.71 -18.28 3.84
CA SER A 223 14.53 -18.61 2.66
C SER A 223 13.71 -18.80 1.37
N SER A 224 12.40 -18.57 1.38
CA SER A 224 11.54 -18.70 0.20
C SER A 224 11.67 -17.49 -0.73
N SER A 225 11.82 -17.75 -2.03
CA SER A 225 11.93 -16.72 -3.08
C SER A 225 10.86 -16.84 -4.16
N ASN A 226 9.90 -17.77 -4.02
CA ASN A 226 8.92 -18.04 -5.06
C ASN A 226 7.78 -16.99 -5.04
N TYR A 227 7.64 -16.28 -6.15
CA TYR A 227 6.58 -15.29 -6.33
C TYR A 227 5.16 -15.87 -6.17
N ALA A 228 4.92 -17.10 -6.66
CA ALA A 228 3.59 -17.71 -6.57
C ALA A 228 3.17 -17.97 -5.11
N ASP A 229 4.13 -18.24 -4.22
CA ASP A 229 3.86 -18.41 -2.80
C ASP A 229 3.57 -17.05 -2.15
N LEU A 230 4.36 -16.02 -2.47
CA LEU A 230 4.08 -14.64 -2.03
C LEU A 230 2.68 -14.18 -2.47
N GLU A 231 2.32 -14.43 -3.73
CA GLU A 231 1.02 -14.07 -4.30
C GLU A 231 -0.14 -14.72 -3.53
N ARG A 232 -0.01 -16.00 -3.17
CA ARG A 232 -1.01 -16.73 -2.37
C ARG A 232 -1.17 -16.17 -0.96
N LEU A 233 -0.11 -15.58 -0.40
CA LEU A 233 -0.16 -14.93 0.92
C LEU A 233 -0.77 -13.52 0.84
N ALA A 234 -0.52 -12.81 -0.26
CA ALA A 234 -0.93 -11.43 -0.46
C ALA A 234 -2.38 -11.27 -0.94
N MET A 235 -2.95 -12.28 -1.59
CA MET A 235 -4.31 -12.24 -2.13
C MET A 235 -5.24 -13.27 -1.50
N LEU A 236 -6.53 -12.91 -1.40
CA LEU A 236 -7.58 -13.85 -1.05
C LEU A 236 -7.98 -14.66 -2.30
N GLY A 237 -8.08 -15.98 -2.14
CA GLY A 237 -8.57 -16.86 -3.19
C GLY A 237 -10.07 -16.70 -3.42
N GLY A 238 -10.54 -17.09 -4.61
CA GLY A 238 -11.95 -17.07 -4.98
C GLY A 238 -12.47 -15.68 -5.37
N VAL A 239 -13.78 -15.61 -5.65
CA VAL A 239 -14.47 -14.38 -6.06
C VAL A 239 -14.84 -13.57 -4.81
N ASN A 240 -14.67 -12.25 -4.88
CA ASN A 240 -15.11 -11.35 -3.82
C ASN A 240 -16.63 -11.50 -3.59
N PRO A 241 -17.09 -11.86 -2.38
CA PRO A 241 -18.51 -11.98 -2.10
C PRO A 241 -19.22 -10.62 -1.94
N GLN A 242 -18.46 -9.51 -1.79
CA GLN A 242 -19.04 -8.17 -1.68
C GLN A 242 -19.50 -7.67 -3.03
N THR A 243 -20.73 -7.17 -3.08
CA THR A 243 -21.26 -6.46 -4.26
C THR A 243 -20.59 -5.11 -4.41
N SER A 244 -20.22 -4.75 -5.63
CA SER A 244 -19.70 -3.42 -5.94
C SER A 244 -20.83 -2.39 -5.98
N GLU A 245 -20.62 -1.21 -5.39
CA GLU A 245 -21.62 -0.12 -5.40
C GLU A 245 -21.81 0.47 -6.81
N ILE A 246 -20.84 0.27 -7.71
CA ILE A 246 -20.91 0.71 -9.11
C ILE A 246 -20.58 -0.47 -10.03
N SER A 247 -21.10 -0.44 -11.25
CA SER A 247 -20.87 -1.51 -12.21
C SER A 247 -19.45 -1.49 -12.79
N TYR A 248 -18.96 -2.67 -13.18
CA TYR A 248 -17.76 -2.81 -14.00
C TYR A 248 -17.84 -1.93 -15.25
N GLY A 249 -16.77 -1.19 -15.54
CA GLY A 249 -16.70 -0.30 -16.70
C GLY A 249 -17.37 1.06 -16.51
N THR A 250 -17.93 1.37 -15.33
CA THR A 250 -18.38 2.74 -14.99
C THR A 250 -17.28 3.75 -15.27
N TRP A 251 -17.67 4.91 -15.78
CA TRP A 251 -16.77 6.02 -16.07
C TRP A 251 -16.80 7.02 -14.92
N GLY A 252 -15.63 7.38 -14.40
CA GLY A 252 -15.47 8.44 -13.41
C GLY A 252 -14.90 9.72 -14.02
N LEU A 253 -15.35 10.88 -13.52
CA LEU A 253 -14.72 12.15 -13.83
C LEU A 253 -13.32 12.24 -13.20
N HIS A 254 -12.31 12.43 -14.04
CA HIS A 254 -10.94 12.72 -13.62
C HIS A 254 -10.80 14.21 -13.29
N PRO A 255 -9.97 14.63 -12.31
CA PRO A 255 -9.79 16.05 -11.93
C PRO A 255 -9.36 16.98 -13.06
N LYS A 256 -8.78 16.44 -14.14
CA LYS A 256 -8.42 17.17 -15.37
C LYS A 256 -9.59 17.33 -16.36
N GLY A 257 -10.83 17.02 -15.96
CA GLY A 257 -12.07 17.29 -16.68
C GLY A 257 -12.52 16.22 -17.69
N TYR A 258 -11.68 15.22 -17.98
CA TYR A 258 -12.06 14.09 -18.84
C TYR A 258 -12.65 12.94 -18.01
N TYR A 259 -13.29 11.99 -18.68
CA TYR A 259 -13.81 10.77 -18.04
C TYR A 259 -12.89 9.59 -18.31
N VAL A 260 -12.72 8.73 -17.31
CA VAL A 260 -11.90 7.52 -17.40
C VAL A 260 -12.68 6.30 -16.91
N SER A 261 -12.55 5.18 -17.62
CA SER A 261 -13.10 3.88 -17.23
C SER A 261 -11.97 2.87 -17.09
N TYR A 262 -11.93 2.22 -15.93
CA TYR A 262 -10.92 1.25 -15.54
C TYR A 262 -11.50 -0.17 -15.63
N GLN A 263 -10.89 -1.01 -16.46
CA GLN A 263 -11.38 -2.34 -16.81
C GLN A 263 -10.28 -3.38 -16.59
N PRO A 264 -10.08 -3.84 -15.34
CA PRO A 264 -9.01 -4.78 -15.02
C PRO A 264 -9.25 -6.17 -15.62
N HIS A 265 -8.15 -6.84 -15.98
CA HIS A 265 -8.08 -8.22 -16.48
C HIS A 265 -7.18 -9.04 -15.54
N GLY A 266 -7.71 -9.36 -14.36
CA GLY A 266 -6.88 -9.67 -13.20
C GLY A 266 -6.19 -8.42 -12.66
N TYR A 267 -5.19 -8.58 -11.80
CA TYR A 267 -4.53 -7.41 -11.19
C TYR A 267 -3.34 -6.87 -12.00
N ARG A 268 -2.84 -7.66 -12.95
CA ARG A 268 -1.58 -7.39 -13.67
C ARG A 268 -1.77 -6.51 -14.90
N GLU A 269 -2.97 -6.48 -15.44
CA GLU A 269 -3.30 -5.86 -16.71
C GLU A 269 -4.66 -5.17 -16.60
N MET A 270 -4.81 -4.06 -17.32
CA MET A 270 -6.04 -3.30 -17.34
C MET A 270 -6.22 -2.61 -18.69
N THR A 271 -7.46 -2.62 -19.19
CA THR A 271 -7.87 -1.71 -20.25
C THR A 271 -8.32 -0.40 -19.61
N VAL A 272 -7.78 0.71 -20.10
CA VAL A 272 -8.23 2.06 -19.76
C VAL A 272 -8.92 2.65 -20.97
N LYS A 273 -10.09 3.26 -20.74
CA LYS A 273 -10.80 4.04 -21.74
C LYS A 273 -10.94 5.48 -21.25
N ILE A 274 -10.73 6.43 -22.14
CA ILE A 274 -10.73 7.86 -21.82
C ILE A 274 -11.65 8.58 -22.80
N TYR A 275 -12.47 9.48 -22.28
CA TYR A 275 -13.29 10.39 -23.06
C TYR A 275 -12.93 11.82 -22.68
N VAL A 276 -12.40 12.57 -23.64
CA VAL A 276 -12.10 14.00 -23.50
C VAL A 276 -13.26 14.79 -24.14
N PRO A 277 -14.04 15.55 -23.37
CA PRO A 277 -15.13 16.36 -23.89
C PRO A 277 -14.66 17.48 -24.84
N ASN A 278 -15.54 17.91 -25.75
CA ASN A 278 -15.28 19.03 -26.67
C ASN A 278 -15.06 20.38 -25.97
N THR A 279 -15.40 20.49 -24.68
CA THR A 279 -15.14 21.68 -23.85
C THR A 279 -13.68 21.79 -23.40
N ILE A 280 -12.86 20.75 -23.62
CA ILE A 280 -11.45 20.70 -23.23
C ILE A 280 -10.59 20.74 -24.48
N THR A 281 -9.86 21.84 -24.72
CA THR A 281 -8.98 21.95 -25.89
C THR A 281 -7.89 20.90 -25.87
N ASN A 282 -7.15 20.81 -24.75
CA ASN A 282 -6.03 19.90 -24.55
C ASN A 282 -6.01 19.41 -23.09
N THR A 283 -5.60 18.17 -22.86
CA THR A 283 -5.34 17.63 -21.51
C THR A 283 -4.23 16.58 -21.55
N THR A 284 -3.80 16.09 -20.39
CA THR A 284 -2.76 15.05 -20.29
C THR A 284 -3.20 13.88 -19.42
N PHE A 285 -2.79 12.69 -19.82
CA PHE A 285 -2.98 11.46 -19.06
C PHE A 285 -1.63 10.80 -18.74
N ILE A 286 -1.34 10.64 -17.46
CA ILE A 286 -0.17 9.91 -16.95
C ILE A 286 -0.72 8.73 -16.14
N PRO A 287 -0.68 7.51 -16.68
CA PRO A 287 -1.20 6.34 -15.97
C PRO A 287 -0.65 6.17 -14.55
N SER A 288 0.66 6.38 -14.36
CA SER A 288 1.32 6.20 -13.06
C SER A 288 0.84 7.14 -11.95
N ASP A 289 0.08 8.18 -12.28
CA ASP A 289 -0.44 9.11 -11.29
C ASP A 289 -1.82 8.66 -10.75
N ASP A 290 -2.42 7.63 -11.36
CA ASP A 290 -3.78 7.20 -11.12
C ASP A 290 -3.83 5.87 -10.36
N VAL A 291 -4.80 5.76 -9.44
CA VAL A 291 -5.20 4.49 -8.83
C VAL A 291 -6.63 4.19 -9.25
N ALA A 292 -6.84 3.02 -9.83
CA ALA A 292 -8.15 2.43 -10.01
C ALA A 292 -8.58 1.80 -8.68
N VAL A 293 -9.62 2.35 -8.06
CA VAL A 293 -10.11 1.89 -6.76
C VAL A 293 -11.47 1.20 -6.91
N PRO A 294 -11.63 -0.02 -6.39
CA PRO A 294 -12.92 -0.71 -6.46
C PRO A 294 -13.95 -0.06 -5.55
N ALA A 295 -15.21 -0.09 -5.97
CA ALA A 295 -16.34 0.36 -5.16
C ALA A 295 -16.77 -0.68 -4.10
N ASN A 296 -15.79 -1.31 -3.46
CA ASN A 296 -15.94 -2.20 -2.31
C ASN A 296 -14.61 -2.30 -1.55
N THR A 297 -14.61 -3.00 -0.42
CA THR A 297 -13.41 -3.17 0.43
C THR A 297 -12.70 -4.50 0.22
N GLY A 298 -13.35 -5.44 -0.46
CA GLY A 298 -12.89 -6.82 -0.64
C GLY A 298 -11.99 -7.03 -1.86
N SER A 299 -11.98 -6.13 -2.83
CA SER A 299 -11.18 -6.24 -4.06
C SER A 299 -9.92 -5.35 -4.02
N GLN A 300 -8.94 -5.72 -4.84
CA GLN A 300 -7.67 -4.99 -4.99
C GLN A 300 -7.88 -3.59 -5.58
N ARG A 301 -7.29 -2.58 -4.95
CA ARG A 301 -6.97 -1.28 -5.58
C ARG A 301 -5.72 -1.43 -6.44
N LEU A 302 -5.74 -0.86 -7.64
CA LEU A 302 -4.71 -1.08 -8.65
C LEU A 302 -4.06 0.25 -9.02
N MET A 303 -2.74 0.32 -8.84
CA MET A 303 -1.95 1.39 -9.45
C MET A 303 -1.76 1.06 -10.92
N VAL A 304 -1.98 2.03 -11.79
CA VAL A 304 -1.74 1.86 -13.23
C VAL A 304 -0.28 2.21 -13.51
N SER A 305 0.40 1.47 -14.37
CA SER A 305 1.76 1.81 -14.78
C SER A 305 1.75 2.51 -16.14
N ASP A 306 2.83 3.20 -16.45
CA ASP A 306 3.06 3.78 -17.77
C ASP A 306 3.44 2.74 -18.83
N VAL A 307 3.59 1.47 -18.45
CA VAL A 307 3.98 0.38 -19.35
C VAL A 307 2.76 -0.15 -20.10
N LEU A 308 2.84 -0.03 -21.42
CA LEU A 308 1.85 -0.56 -22.35
C LEU A 308 1.84 -2.09 -22.39
N ASN A 309 0.64 -2.65 -22.58
CA ASN A 309 0.40 -4.07 -22.86
C ASN A 309 -0.33 -4.21 -24.20
N CYS A 310 0.28 -3.65 -25.24
CA CYS A 310 -0.23 -3.67 -26.60
C CYS A 310 0.23 -4.98 -27.25
N LYS A 311 -0.63 -6.00 -27.21
CA LYS A 311 -0.46 -7.22 -27.99
C LYS A 311 -0.97 -7.00 -29.41
#